data_AF-A0A8T0LX53-F1
#
_entry.id   AF-A0A8T0LX53-F1
#
_cell.length_a   1.000
_cell.length_b   1.000
_cell.length_c   1.000
_cell.angle_alpha   90.00
_cell.angle_beta   90.00
_cell.angle_gamma   90.00
#
_symmetry.space_group_name_H-M   'P 1'
#
loop_
_entity.id
_entity.type
_entity.pdbx_description
1 polymer ?
#
loop_
_entity_poly.entity_id
_entity_poly.type
_entity_poly.pdbx_seq_one_letter_code
_entity_poly.pdbx_strand_id
1 'polypeptide(L)'
;MAFASASTSYSDQRIPTEVVSEAIKKVANQGDIDIVEFLFDDAAIPDDVKQEAIVSAAGCNQNEVVQFMCNIGDWPLHVLKEALNVANDSKLKEYSHEKVTKA
;
A
#
# COMPACT_ATOMS: atom_id res chain seq x y z
N MET A 1 -26.44 -21.91 -38.53
CA MET A 1 -26.15 -20.76 -37.64
C MET A 1 -24.98 -21.17 -36.77
N ALA A 2 -23.76 -20.74 -37.15
CA ALA A 2 -22.54 -21.12 -36.46
C ALA A 2 -22.40 -20.31 -35.17
N PHE A 3 -22.06 -21.02 -34.10
CA PHE A 3 -21.89 -20.49 -32.75
C PHE A 3 -20.92 -19.31 -32.75
N ALA A 4 -21.32 -18.25 -32.04
CA ALA A 4 -20.46 -17.13 -31.73
C ALA A 4 -19.15 -17.68 -31.16
N SER A 5 -18.07 -17.53 -31.93
CA SER A 5 -16.73 -17.78 -31.47
C SER A 5 -16.45 -16.69 -30.44
N ALA A 6 -16.73 -17.00 -29.17
CA ALA A 6 -16.12 -16.32 -28.06
C ALA A 6 -14.61 -16.52 -28.23
N SER A 7 -13.98 -15.56 -28.88
CA SER A 7 -12.53 -15.36 -28.82
C SER A 7 -12.21 -15.12 -27.36
N THR A 8 -12.00 -16.22 -26.65
CA THR A 8 -11.40 -16.30 -25.32
C THR A 8 -10.08 -15.55 -25.44
N SER A 9 -10.06 -14.33 -24.93
CA SER A 9 -8.87 -13.48 -24.93
C SER A 9 -7.87 -14.11 -23.95
N TYR A 10 -7.07 -15.03 -24.50
CA TYR A 10 -6.02 -15.77 -23.82
C TYR A 10 -4.75 -14.92 -23.87
N SER A 11 -4.70 -13.78 -23.18
CA SER A 11 -3.50 -12.92 -23.13
C SER A 11 -3.63 -11.88 -22.04
N ASP A 12 -3.57 -12.28 -20.77
CA ASP A 12 -2.90 -11.48 -19.74
C ASP A 12 -2.70 -12.35 -18.50
N GLN A 13 -1.52 -12.95 -18.38
CA GLN A 13 -1.07 -13.56 -17.13
C GLN A 13 -0.63 -12.46 -16.14
N ARG A 14 -1.34 -11.33 -16.11
CA ARG A 14 -1.17 -10.34 -15.05
C ARG A 14 -2.02 -10.80 -13.89
N ILE A 15 -1.37 -10.95 -12.75
CA ILE A 15 -2.07 -11.07 -11.50
C ILE A 15 -3.02 -9.87 -11.45
N PRO A 16 -4.35 -10.08 -11.29
CA PRO A 16 -5.28 -8.97 -11.28
C PRO A 16 -4.86 -8.01 -10.16
N THR A 17 -4.86 -6.71 -10.46
CA THR A 17 -4.40 -5.66 -9.54
C THR A 17 -5.12 -5.73 -8.20
N GLU A 18 -6.34 -6.26 -8.17
CA GLU A 18 -7.12 -6.55 -6.96
C GLU A 18 -6.48 -7.63 -6.07
N VAL A 19 -5.89 -8.69 -6.64
CA VAL A 19 -5.18 -9.72 -5.86
C VAL A 19 -3.87 -9.16 -5.32
N VAL A 20 -3.19 -8.33 -6.12
CA VAL A 20 -1.95 -7.66 -5.67
C VAL A 20 -2.26 -6.65 -4.56
N SER A 21 -3.38 -5.92 -4.66
CA SER A 21 -3.78 -4.95 -3.63
C SER A 21 -4.15 -5.62 -2.31
N GLU A 22 -4.89 -6.72 -2.35
CA GLU A 22 -5.14 -7.52 -1.14
C GLU A 22 -3.85 -8.10 -0.56
N ALA A 23 -2.95 -8.59 -1.42
CA ALA A 23 -1.66 -9.11 -0.98
C ALA A 23 -0.84 -8.04 -0.27
N ILE A 24 -0.68 -6.85 -0.86
CA ILE A 24 -0.02 -5.69 -0.24
C ILE A 24 -0.63 -5.38 1.12
N LYS A 25 -1.96 -5.26 1.21
CA LYS A 25 -2.61 -4.90 2.47
C LYS A 25 -2.34 -5.95 3.53
N LYS A 26 -2.39 -7.22 3.15
CA LYS A 26 -2.13 -8.33 4.06
C LYS A 26 -0.69 -8.31 4.57
N VAL A 27 0.31 -8.14 3.70
CA VAL A 27 1.72 -8.09 4.14
C VAL A 27 2.03 -6.84 4.95
N ALA A 28 1.42 -5.70 4.58
CA ALA A 28 1.54 -4.45 5.30
C ALA A 28 0.95 -4.57 6.72
N ASN A 29 -0.18 -5.27 6.87
CA ASN A 29 -0.78 -5.58 8.17
C ASN A 29 0.03 -6.59 8.99
N GLN A 30 0.74 -7.50 8.31
CA GLN A 30 1.62 -8.48 8.97
C GLN A 30 2.96 -7.88 9.41
N GLY A 31 3.33 -6.69 8.93
CA GLY A 31 4.61 -6.05 9.24
C GLY A 31 5.76 -6.51 8.34
N ASP A 32 5.45 -7.14 7.19
CA ASP A 32 6.46 -7.80 6.36
C ASP A 32 7.07 -6.82 5.33
N ILE A 33 8.12 -6.12 5.75
CA ILE A 33 8.73 -5.00 5.00
C ILE A 33 9.35 -5.48 3.69
N ASP A 34 9.99 -6.65 3.67
CA ASP A 34 10.67 -7.17 2.47
C ASP A 34 9.68 -7.40 1.33
N ILE A 35 8.48 -7.91 1.65
CA ILE A 35 7.44 -8.16 0.66
C ILE A 35 6.78 -6.84 0.24
N VAL A 36 6.59 -5.92 1.20
CA VAL A 36 6.12 -4.56 0.90
C VAL A 36 7.07 -3.86 -0.06
N GLU A 37 8.38 -3.89 0.18
CA GLU A 37 9.41 -3.32 -0.70
C GLU A 37 9.35 -3.92 -2.10
N PHE A 38 9.32 -5.25 -2.18
CA PHE A 38 9.24 -5.96 -3.45
C PHE A 38 8.00 -5.59 -4.26
N LEU A 39 6.85 -5.46 -3.59
CA LEU A 39 5.60 -5.04 -4.23
C LEU A 39 5.63 -3.55 -4.60
N PHE A 40 6.32 -2.72 -3.81
CA PHE A 40 6.42 -1.28 -4.06
C PHE A 40 7.25 -0.92 -5.29
N ASP A 41 8.27 -1.71 -5.58
CA ASP A 41 9.09 -1.62 -6.80
C ASP A 41 8.26 -1.90 -8.07
N ASP A 42 7.15 -2.64 -7.93
CA ASP A 42 6.25 -2.93 -9.03
C ASP A 42 5.39 -1.70 -9.41
N ALA A 43 5.70 -1.12 -10.57
CA ALA A 43 5.00 0.02 -11.15
C ALA A 43 3.57 -0.31 -11.63
N ALA A 44 3.17 -1.59 -11.64
CA ALA A 44 1.80 -1.97 -11.99
C ALA A 44 0.81 -1.73 -10.84
N ILE A 45 1.29 -1.35 -9.65
CA ILE A 45 0.46 -1.10 -8.49
C ILE A 45 0.06 0.39 -8.46
N PRO A 46 -1.25 0.69 -8.51
CA PRO A 46 -1.74 2.05 -8.45
C PRO A 46 -1.46 2.68 -7.07
N ASP A 47 -1.21 3.99 -7.07
CA ASP A 47 -0.91 4.73 -5.85
C ASP A 47 -2.04 4.64 -4.81
N ASP A 48 -3.31 4.61 -5.23
CA ASP A 48 -4.45 4.43 -4.31
C ASP A 48 -4.33 3.16 -3.45
N VAL A 49 -3.85 2.05 -4.03
CA VAL A 49 -3.62 0.80 -3.30
C VAL A 49 -2.49 0.94 -2.31
N LYS A 50 -1.40 1.61 -2.71
CA LYS A 50 -0.26 1.88 -1.84
C LYS A 50 -0.67 2.77 -0.65
N GLN A 51 -1.52 3.76 -0.89
CA GLN A 51 -2.07 4.64 0.14
C GLN A 51 -2.96 3.88 1.13
N GLU A 52 -3.86 3.02 0.65
CA GLU A 52 -4.73 2.21 1.51
C GLU A 52 -3.91 1.24 2.38
N ALA A 53 -2.81 0.70 1.84
CA ALA A 53 -1.88 -0.15 2.55
C ALA A 53 -1.18 0.57 3.72
N ILE A 54 -0.77 1.83 3.52
CA ILE A 54 -0.16 2.66 4.57
C ILE A 54 -1.13 2.86 5.72
N VAL A 55 -2.38 3.24 5.42
CA VAL A 55 -3.42 3.44 6.44
C VAL A 55 -3.71 2.16 7.19
N SER A 56 -3.78 1.03 6.48
CA SER A 56 -4.03 -0.29 7.08
C SER A 56 -2.88 -0.73 8.01
N ALA A 57 -1.63 -0.62 7.54
CA ALA A 57 -0.44 -0.90 8.35
C ALA A 57 -0.39 -0.03 9.62
N ALA A 58 -0.72 1.25 9.49
CA ALA A 58 -0.77 2.19 10.60
C ALA A 58 -1.82 1.77 11.65
N GLY A 59 -3.02 1.36 11.21
CA GLY A 59 -4.06 0.83 12.10
C GLY A 59 -3.69 -0.50 12.77
N CYS A 60 -2.84 -1.31 12.13
CA CYS A 60 -2.26 -2.51 12.72
C CYS A 60 -1.06 -2.24 13.64
N ASN A 61 -0.69 -0.97 13.87
CA ASN A 61 0.53 -0.54 14.59
C ASN A 61 1.83 -1.09 13.99
N GLN A 62 1.85 -1.32 12.67
CA GLN A 62 3.03 -1.76 11.93
C GLN A 62 3.92 -0.56 11.59
N ASN A 63 4.52 0.02 12.63
CA ASN A 63 5.25 1.28 12.55
C ASN A 63 6.44 1.21 11.58
N GLU A 64 7.14 0.08 11.53
CA GLU A 64 8.31 -0.08 10.65
C GLU A 64 7.90 -0.08 9.17
N VAL A 65 6.79 -0.75 8.82
CA VAL A 65 6.23 -0.72 7.47
C VAL A 65 5.81 0.68 7.07
N VAL A 66 5.11 1.40 7.96
CA VAL A 66 4.67 2.78 7.69
C VAL A 66 5.87 3.72 7.54
N GLN A 67 6.90 3.58 8.38
CA GLN A 67 8.13 4.39 8.27
C GLN A 67 8.87 4.09 6.97
N PHE A 68 8.99 2.81 6.61
CA PHE A 68 9.59 2.37 5.37
C PHE A 68 8.83 2.98 4.18
N MET A 69 7.52 2.76 4.08
CA MET A 69 6.67 3.32 3.02
C MET A 69 6.79 4.85 2.96
N CYS A 70 6.77 5.55 4.09
CA CYS A 70 6.98 7.00 4.16
C CYS A 70 8.37 7.48 3.71
N ASN A 71 9.37 6.59 3.68
CA ASN A 71 10.73 6.92 3.30
C ASN A 71 11.00 6.67 1.80
N ILE A 72 10.35 5.67 1.21
CA ILE A 72 10.44 5.35 -0.22
C ILE A 72 9.50 6.18 -1.10
N GLY A 73 8.37 6.69 -0.56
CA GLY A 73 7.36 7.41 -1.33
C GLY A 73 7.05 8.81 -0.82
N ASP A 74 6.72 9.72 -1.75
CA ASP A 74 6.15 11.03 -1.45
C ASP A 74 4.62 10.90 -1.36
N TRP A 75 4.10 10.79 -0.14
CA TRP A 75 2.67 10.57 0.09
C TRP A 75 1.93 11.88 0.28
N PRO A 76 0.69 11.98 -0.22
CA PRO A 76 -0.13 13.15 0.03
C PRO A 76 -0.45 13.26 1.53
N LEU A 77 -0.42 14.50 2.04
CA LEU A 77 -0.62 14.81 3.46
C LEU A 77 -1.90 14.22 4.06
N HIS A 78 -2.95 14.03 3.25
CA HIS A 78 -4.20 13.45 3.74
C HIS A 78 -4.03 11.97 4.12
N VAL A 79 -3.26 11.19 3.36
CA VAL A 79 -2.97 9.77 3.64
C VAL A 79 -2.16 9.65 4.92
N LEU A 80 -1.14 10.50 5.07
CA LEU A 80 -0.33 10.53 6.29
C LEU A 80 -1.18 10.89 7.53
N LYS A 81 -2.08 11.88 7.40
CA LYS A 81 -3.00 12.24 8.48
C LYS A 81 -3.96 11.12 8.83
N GLU A 82 -4.48 10.42 7.82
CA GLU A 82 -5.41 9.31 8.03
C GLU A 82 -4.71 8.13 8.69
N ALA A 83 -3.55 7.72 8.17
CA ALA A 83 -2.70 6.72 8.80
C ALA A 83 -2.40 7.06 10.26
N LEU A 84 -2.12 8.34 10.57
CA LEU A 84 -1.85 8.81 11.93
C LEU A 84 -3.07 8.82 12.85
N ASN A 85 -4.26 9.06 12.29
CA ASN A 85 -5.52 9.00 13.03
C ASN A 85 -5.86 7.56 13.41
N VAL A 86 -5.60 6.60 12.51
CA VAL A 86 -5.82 5.17 12.77
C VAL A 86 -4.68 4.56 13.59
N ALA A 87 -3.45 5.07 13.45
CA ALA A 87 -2.32 4.69 14.28
C ALA A 87 -2.58 5.06 15.74
N ASN A 88 -2.65 4.05 16.59
CA ASN A 88 -2.71 4.26 18.03
C ASN A 88 -1.31 4.38 18.66
N ASP A 89 -0.25 4.24 17.85
CA ASP A 89 1.12 4.31 18.30
C ASP A 89 1.61 5.77 18.45
N SER A 90 2.10 6.09 19.65
CA SER A 90 2.61 7.43 19.97
C SER A 90 3.92 7.76 19.23
N LYS A 91 4.72 6.76 18.84
CA LYS A 91 5.97 6.94 18.09
C LYS A 91 5.71 7.30 16.63
N LEU A 92 4.70 6.73 15.98
CA LEU A 92 4.33 7.12 14.61
C LEU A 92 3.81 8.56 14.57
N LYS A 93 3.07 8.97 15.62
CA LYS A 93 2.60 10.35 15.78
C LYS A 93 3.76 11.33 15.88
N GLU A 94 4.76 11.00 16.69
CA GLU A 94 5.97 11.82 16.85
C GLU A 94 6.80 11.89 15.55
N TYR A 95 7.04 10.75 14.90
CA TYR A 95 7.80 10.67 13.65
C TYR A 95 7.15 11.47 12.51
N SER A 96 5.83 11.40 12.39
CA SER A 96 5.09 12.12 11.35
C SER A 96 4.96 13.61 11.65
N HIS A 97 4.85 14.02 12.92
CA HIS A 97 4.93 15.44 13.28
C HIS A 97 6.27 16.04 12.85
N GLU A 98 7.40 15.30 13.01
CA GLU A 98 8.69 15.78 12.53
C GLU A 98 8.71 15.97 11.00
N LYS A 99 8.20 15.00 10.24
CA LYS A 99 8.14 15.06 8.77
C LYS A 99 7.19 16.14 8.26
N VAL A 100 6.00 16.28 8.84
CA VAL A 100 4.99 17.29 8.47
C VAL A 100 5.45 18.71 8.79
N THR A 101 6.32 18.91 9.78
CA THR A 101 6.83 20.24 10.14
C THR A 101 8.07 20.65 9.34
N LYS A 102 8.73 19.71 8.64
CA LYS A 102 9.92 19.95 7.80
C LYS A 102 9.64 20.00 6.29
N ALA A 103 8.42 19.65 5.85
CA ALA A 103 7.95 19.78 4.47
C ALA A 103 7.34 21.16 4.22
#